data_AF-A0A2A5FWV2-F1
#
_entry.id   AF-A0A2A5FWV2-F1
#
_cell.length_a   1.000
_cell.length_b   1.000
_cell.length_c   1.000
_cell.angle_alpha   90.00
_cell.angle_beta   90.00
_cell.angle_gamma   90.00
#
_symmetry.space_group_name_H-M   'P 1'
#
loop_
_entity.id
_entity.type
_entity.pdbx_description
1 polymer ?
#
loop_
_entity_poly.entity_id
_entity_poly.type
_entity_poly.pdbx_seq_one_letter_code
_entity_poly.pdbx_strand_id
1 'polypeptide(L)' 'MRIKQGLKGFQLAERMQVSAARVSVMEKDETRGAVTLKMMEKAAKAMGCQFEYRIVRLADKNKEQNNKPRYRVVTK' A
#
# COMPACT_ATOMS: atom_id res chain seq x y z
N MET A 1 -7.05 3.85 2.63
CA MET A 1 -6.23 2.61 2.55
C MET A 1 -6.97 1.26 2.60
N ARG A 2 -7.57 0.85 3.74
CA ARG A 2 -7.93 -0.56 4.02
C ARG A 2 -9.10 -1.16 3.24
N ILE A 3 -10.05 -0.33 2.78
CA ILE A 3 -11.28 -0.79 2.10
C ILE A 3 -10.93 -1.53 0.80
N LYS A 4 -9.88 -1.10 0.11
CA LYS A 4 -9.38 -1.76 -1.11
C LYS A 4 -8.88 -3.18 -0.87
N GLN A 5 -8.53 -3.53 0.36
CA GLN A 5 -8.10 -4.87 0.78
C GLN A 5 -9.22 -5.65 1.51
N GLY A 6 -10.45 -5.13 1.55
CA GLY A 6 -11.58 -5.76 2.24
C GLY A 6 -11.48 -5.77 3.77
N LEU A 7 -10.57 -5.01 4.36
CA LEU A 7 -10.33 -5.02 5.80
C LEU A 7 -11.23 -4.07 6.58
N LYS A 8 -11.83 -4.56 7.67
CA LYS A 8 -12.56 -3.74 8.64
C LYS A 8 -11.58 -2.97 9.55
N GLY A 9 -12.05 -1.87 10.14
CA GLY A 9 -11.18 -0.95 10.90
C GLY A 9 -10.55 -1.61 12.12
N PHE A 10 -11.32 -2.44 12.83
CA PHE A 10 -10.82 -3.21 13.97
C PHE A 10 -9.80 -4.28 13.55
N GLN A 11 -9.95 -4.91 12.37
CA GLN A 11 -9.02 -5.92 11.89
C GLN A 11 -7.66 -5.30 11.57
N LEU A 12 -7.64 -4.11 10.97
CA LEU A 12 -6.39 -3.39 10.75
C LEU A 12 -5.78 -2.93 12.08
N ALA A 13 -6.61 -2.45 13.01
CA ALA A 13 -6.17 -2.01 14.33
C ALA A 13 -5.48 -3.14 15.11
N GLU A 14 -6.07 -4.33 15.11
CA GLU A 14 -5.54 -5.54 15.75
C GLU A 14 -4.19 -5.94 15.13
N ARG A 15 -4.10 -6.01 13.79
CA ARG A 15 -2.85 -6.33 13.09
C ARG A 15 -1.76 -5.28 13.27
N MET A 16 -2.14 -4.02 13.45
CA MET A 16 -1.21 -2.91 13.74
C MET A 16 -0.90 -2.76 15.24
N GLN A 17 -1.58 -3.50 16.11
CA GLN A 17 -1.50 -3.38 17.58
C GLN A 17 -1.78 -1.95 18.08
N VAL A 18 -2.79 -1.29 17.51
CA VAL A 18 -3.23 0.05 17.90
C VAL A 18 -4.73 0.09 18.14
N SER A 19 -5.23 1.17 18.74
CA SER A 19 -6.68 1.36 18.89
C SER A 19 -7.37 1.62 17.54
N ALA A 20 -8.65 1.24 17.43
CA ALA A 20 -9.45 1.54 16.24
C ALA A 20 -9.56 3.06 15.98
N ALA A 21 -9.57 3.87 17.04
CA ALA A 21 -9.52 5.33 16.93
C ALA A 21 -8.21 5.79 16.26
N ARG A 22 -7.06 5.18 16.61
CA ARG A 22 -5.78 5.51 15.99
C ARG A 22 -5.76 5.17 14.50
N VAL A 23 -6.39 4.07 14.09
CA VAL A 23 -6.56 3.75 12.67
C VAL A 23 -7.41 4.80 11.95
N SER A 24 -8.52 5.23 12.55
CA SER A 24 -9.36 6.29 11.95
C SER A 24 -8.62 7.62 11.80
N VAL A 25 -7.84 8.02 12.80
CA VAL A 25 -6.98 9.21 12.72
C VAL A 25 -5.94 9.04 11.61
N MET A 26 -5.27 7.89 11.54
CA MET A 26 -4.31 7.60 10.48
C MET A 26 -4.93 7.69 9.08
N GLU A 27 -6.14 7.18 8.86
CA GLU A 27 -6.84 7.27 7.57
C GLU A 27 -7.16 8.73 7.19
N LYS A 28 -7.51 9.56 8.19
CA LYS A 28 -7.69 11.00 7.98
C LYS A 28 -6.37 11.70 7.68
N ASP A 29 -5.31 11.36 8.40
CA ASP A 29 -3.96 11.88 8.18
C ASP A 29 -3.47 11.50 6.78
N GLU A 30 -3.79 10.29 6.28
CA GLU A 30 -3.39 9.81 4.94
C GLU A 30 -3.99 10.74 3.87
N THR A 31 -5.27 11.06 4.04
CA THR A 31 -6.01 11.97 3.15
C THR A 31 -5.45 13.40 3.20
N ARG A 32 -4.94 13.83 4.35
CA ARG A 32 -4.33 15.16 4.56
C ARG A 32 -2.86 15.24 4.18
N GLY A 33 -2.20 14.11 3.91
CA GLY A 33 -0.75 14.04 3.68
C GLY A 33 0.10 14.18 4.95
N ALA A 34 -0.48 13.98 6.14
CA ALA A 34 0.20 14.08 7.43
C ALA A 34 0.75 12.73 7.95
N VAL A 35 0.60 11.64 7.18
CA VAL A 35 1.10 10.32 7.59
C VAL A 35 2.60 10.21 7.33
N THR A 36 3.32 9.71 8.33
CA THR A 36 4.75 9.41 8.19
C THR A 36 4.99 8.14 7.37
N LEU A 37 6.13 8.07 6.67
CA LEU A 37 6.52 6.86 5.92
C LEU A 37 6.52 5.60 6.80
N LYS A 38 6.97 5.73 8.06
CA LYS A 38 6.96 4.64 9.05
C LYS A 38 5.56 4.11 9.35
N MET A 39 4.56 5.00 9.38
CA MET A 39 3.16 4.60 9.59
C MET A 39 2.61 3.86 8.36
N MET A 40 2.91 4.35 7.15
CA MET A 40 2.51 3.66 5.91
C MET A 40 3.15 2.28 5.79
N GLU A 41 4.43 2.16 6.14
CA GLU A 41 5.14 0.88 6.15
C GLU A 41 4.52 -0.11 7.14
N LYS A 42 4.21 0.33 8.37
CA LYS A 42 3.52 -0.51 9.37
C LYS A 42 2.13 -0.94 8.90
N ALA A 43 1.36 -0.01 8.34
CA ALA A 43 0.04 -0.32 7.82
C ALA A 43 0.12 -1.31 6.66
N ALA A 44 1.07 -1.16 5.73
CA ALA A 44 1.30 -2.10 4.65
C ALA A 44 1.68 -3.49 5.18
N LYS A 45 2.62 -3.59 6.14
CA LYS A 45 2.98 -4.85 6.80
C LYS A 45 1.76 -5.53 7.45
N ALA A 46 0.93 -4.78 8.16
CA ALA A 46 -0.30 -5.29 8.77
C ALA A 46 -1.33 -5.77 7.73
N MET A 47 -1.32 -5.20 6.53
CA MET A 47 -2.17 -5.65 5.41
C MET A 47 -1.54 -6.78 4.58
N GLY A 48 -0.32 -7.23 4.90
CA GLY A 48 0.42 -8.17 4.05
C GLY A 48 0.84 -7.57 2.70
N CYS A 49 1.01 -6.24 2.64
CA CYS A 49 1.39 -5.48 1.46
C CYS A 49 2.82 -4.94 1.58
N GLN A 50 3.44 -4.66 0.44
CA GLN A 50 4.70 -3.95 0.35
C GLN A 50 4.43 -2.44 0.16
N PHE A 51 5.09 -1.60 0.95
CA PHE A 51 5.07 -0.15 0.77
C PHE A 51 6.34 0.30 0.06
N GLU A 52 6.19 0.91 -1.12
CA GLU A 52 7.31 1.45 -1.89
C GLU A 52 7.22 2.98 -1.96
N TYR A 53 8.25 3.67 -1.49
CA TYR A 53 8.39 5.11 -1.64
C TYR A 53 9.51 5.40 -2.63
N ARG A 54 9.17 6.00 -3.78
CA ARG A 54 10.12 6.30 -4.86
C ARG A 54 9.97 7.74 -5.32
N ILE A 55 11.10 8.42 -5.50
CA ILE A 55 11.18 9.72 -6.16
C ILE A 55 11.50 9.45 -7.62
N VAL A 56 10.65 9.93 -8.52
CA VAL A 56 10.81 9.76 -9.97
C VAL A 56 11.08 11.10 -10.62
N ARG A 57 11.86 11.15 -11.70
CA ARG A 57 12.05 12.39 -12.45
C ARG A 57 10.78 12.70 -13.24
N LEU A 58 10.42 13.97 -13.32
CA LEU A 58 9.22 14.46 -14.02
C LEU A 58 9.18 14.05 -15.50
N ALA A 59 10.33 13.79 -16.12
CA ALA A 59 10.46 13.36 -17.52
C ALA A 59 10.19 11.85 -17.73
N ASP A 60 10.23 11.02 -16.69
CA ASP A 60 10.11 9.56 -16.78
C ASP A 60 8.65 9.09 -16.68
N LYS A 61 7.69 9.79 -17.31
CA LYS A 61 6.26 9.43 -17.23
C LYS A 61 5.88 8.18 -18.04
N ASN A 62 6.74 7.68 -18.92
CA ASN A 62 6.42 6.63 -19.89
C ASN A 62 7.31 5.38 -19.74
N LYS A 63 7.34 4.78 -18.56
CA LYS A 63 7.73 3.37 -18.42
C LYS A 63 6.64 2.62 -17.68
N GLU A 64 5.55 2.33 -18.39
CA GLU A 64 4.65 1.25 -17.99
C GLU A 64 5.48 0.00 -17.73
N GLN A 65 5.31 -0.55 -16.53
CA GLN A 65 5.88 -1.83 -16.13
C GLN A 65 5.24 -2.92 -16.98
N ASN A 66 5.84 -3.16 -18.14
CA ASN A 66 5.54 -4.30 -19.01
C ASN A 66 6.08 -5.57 -18.35
N ASN A 67 5.46 -6.00 -17.26
CA ASN A 67 5.58 -7.37 -16.76
C ASN A 67 4.64 -8.29 -17.57
N LYS A 68 4.76 -8.30 -18.90
CA LYS A 68 4.24 -9.42 -19.69
C LYS A 68 5.23 -10.56 -19.55
N PRO A 69 4.86 -11.70 -18.95
CA PRO A 69 5.75 -12.86 -18.98
C PRO A 69 5.93 -13.28 -20.44
N ARG A 70 7.15 -13.15 -20.97
CA ARG A 70 7.57 -13.74 -22.25
C ARG A 70 7.66 -15.26 -22.07
N TYR A 71 6.54 -15.96 -21.95
CA TYR A 71 6.52 -17.39 -22.21
C TYR A 71 6.09 -17.61 -23.65
N ARG A 72 6.92 -18.31 -24.42
CA ARG A 72 6.52 -18.88 -25.70
C ARG A 72 6.01 -20.28 -25.40
N VAL A 73 4.70 -20.48 -25.41
CA VAL A 73 4.16 -21.84 -25.36
C VAL A 73 4.58 -22.50 -26.68
N VAL A 74 5.52 -23.43 -26.60
CA VAL A 74 5.82 -24.34 -27.69
C VAL A 74 4.96 -25.56 -27.44
N THR A 75 3.80 -25.61 -28.09
CA THR A 75 2.99 -26.81 -28.13
C THR A 75 3.66 -27.80 -29.09
N LYS A 76 3.78 -29.06 -28.65
CA LYS A 76 4.34 -30.17 -29.43
C LYS A 76 3.27 -30.86 -30.25
#